data_AF-A0A1S0YN68-F1
#
_entry.id   AF-A0A1S0YN68-F1
#
_cell.length_a   1.000
_cell.length_b   1.000
_cell.length_c   1.000
_cell.angle_alpha   90.00
_cell.angle_beta   90.00
_cell.angle_gamma   90.00
#
_symmetry.space_group_name_H-M   'P 1'
#
loop_
_entity.id
_entity.type
_entity.pdbx_description
1 polymer ?
#
loop_
_entity_poly.entity_id
_entity_poly.type
_entity_poly.pdbx_seq_one_letter_code
_entity_poly.pdbx_strand_id
1 'polypeptide(L)' 'MANGTPASEFRELTDEELKSRLSDAKEELFNLRFQLATGQLTNNRRISTVKRDIARIYTVLRERELGLSVVPGAEA' A
#
# COMPACT_ATOMS: atom_id res chain seq x y z
N MET A 1 9.00 16.08 2.01
CA MET A 1 8.32 15.01 2.78
C MET A 1 8.27 13.79 1.89
N ALA A 2 8.67 12.60 2.35
CA ALA A 2 8.49 11.39 1.54
C ALA A 2 7.00 11.05 1.55
N ASN A 3 6.27 11.62 0.60
CA ASN A 3 4.83 11.44 0.47
C ASN A 3 4.60 10.00 0.01
N GLY A 4 4.30 9.11 0.97
CA GLY A 4 3.61 7.88 0.66
C GLY A 4 2.22 8.20 0.13
N THR A 5 1.66 7.30 -0.66
CA THR A 5 0.33 7.47 -1.26
C THR A 5 -0.70 7.74 -0.17
N PRO A 6 -1.46 8.85 -0.23
CA PRO A 6 -2.44 9.19 0.78
C PRO A 6 -3.56 8.15 0.81
N ALA A 7 -4.19 7.98 1.98
CA ALA A 7 -5.26 6.99 2.15
C ALA A 7 -6.47 7.25 1.24
N SER A 8 -6.68 8.50 0.81
CA SER A 8 -7.73 8.87 -0.15
C SER A 8 -7.56 8.16 -1.50
N GLU A 9 -6.35 8.15 -2.05
CA GLU A 9 -6.06 7.49 -3.32
C GLU A 9 -6.31 5.98 -3.25
N PHE A 10 -6.07 5.33 -2.10
CA PHE A 10 -6.42 3.93 -1.92
C PHE A 10 -7.93 3.68 -1.80
N ARG A 11 -8.70 4.64 -1.28
CA ARG A 11 -10.16 4.50 -1.19
C ARG A 11 -10.85 4.62 -2.55
N GLU A 12 -10.23 5.29 -3.51
CA GLU A 12 -10.72 5.46 -4.88
C GLU A 12 -10.49 4.22 -5.78
N LEU A 13 -9.64 3.28 -5.35
CA LEU A 13 -9.34 2.06 -6.10
C LEU A 13 -10.37 0.95 -5.83
N THR A 14 -10.58 0.06 -6.80
CA THR A 14 -11.39 -1.16 -6.62
C THR A 14 -10.69 -2.17 -5.70
N ASP A 15 -11.42 -3.19 -5.23
CA ASP A 15 -10.84 -4.23 -4.37
C ASP A 15 -9.74 -5.03 -5.08
N GLU A 16 -9.88 -5.25 -6.38
CA GLU A 16 -8.88 -5.95 -7.20
C GLU A 16 -7.62 -5.12 -7.37
N GLU A 17 -7.77 -3.82 -7.66
CA GLU A 17 -6.64 -2.89 -7.76
C GLU A 17 -5.91 -2.74 -6.43
N LEU A 18 -6.64 -2.72 -5.30
CA LEU A 18 -6.03 -2.70 -3.97
C LEU A 18 -5.20 -3.97 -3.70
N LYS A 19 -5.71 -5.15 -4.07
CA LYS A 19 -4.98 -6.41 -3.95
C LYS A 19 -3.73 -6.45 -4.85
N SER A 20 -3.85 -5.91 -6.06
CA SER A 20 -2.73 -5.77 -6.99
C SER A 20 -1.63 -4.86 -6.41
N ARG A 21 -2.00 -3.64 -6.02
CA ARG A 21 -1.09 -2.68 -5.36
C ARG A 21 -0.43 -3.23 -4.10
N LEU A 22 -1.16 -4.04 -3.32
CA LEU A 22 -0.63 -4.69 -2.13
C LEU A 22 0.43 -5.74 -2.46
N SER A 23 0.29 -6.43 -3.58
CA SER A 23 1.24 -7.43 -4.04
C SER A 23 2.53 -6.75 -4.53
N ASP A 24 2.39 -5.68 -5.33
CA ASP A 24 3.51 -4.86 -5.79
C ASP A 24 4.29 -4.25 -4.62
N ALA A 25 3.58 -3.69 -3.63
CA ALA A 25 4.21 -3.09 -2.45
C ALA A 25 4.95 -4.13 -1.59
N LYS A 26 4.47 -5.38 -1.52
CA LYS A 26 5.16 -6.47 -0.83
C LYS A 26 6.42 -6.89 -1.56
N GLU A 27 6.38 -6.98 -2.89
CA GLU A 27 7.57 -7.27 -3.70
C GLU A 27 8.61 -6.17 -3.58
N GLU A 28 8.18 -4.90 -3.63
CA GLU A 28 9.07 -3.76 -3.39
C GLU A 28 9.72 -3.84 -2.01
N LEU A 29 8.94 -4.13 -0.96
CA LEU A 29 9.48 -4.29 0.39
C LEU A 29 10.50 -5.43 0.48
N PHE A 30 10.27 -6.55 -0.22
CA PHE A 30 11.21 -7.65 -0.28
C PHE A 30 12.53 -7.23 -0.93
N ASN A 31 12.46 -6.56 -2.08
CA ASN A 31 13.63 -6.04 -2.80
C ASN A 31 14.41 -5.01 -1.95
N LEU A 32 13.70 -4.10 -1.27
CA LEU A 32 14.33 -3.12 -0.37
C LEU A 32 15.01 -3.78 0.84
N ARG A 33 14.43 -4.86 1.39
CA ARG A 33 15.08 -5.64 2.46
C ARG A 33 16.33 -6.35 1.96
N PHE A 34 16.32 -6.85 0.73
CA PHE A 34 17.50 -7.45 0.11
C PHE A 34 18.60 -6.41 -0.10
N GLN A 35 18.27 -5.25 -0.67
CA GLN A 35 19.21 -4.13 -0.84
C GLN A 35 19.76 -3.60 0.50
N LEU A 36 18.94 -3.62 1.55
CA LEU A 36 19.38 -3.27 2.90
C LEU A 36 20.41 -4.27 3.43
N ALA A 37 20.20 -5.55 3.20
CA ALA A 37 21.12 -6.61 3.61
C ALA A 37 22.45 -6.58 2.83
N THR A 38 22.42 -6.20 1.55
CA THR A 38 23.64 -6.04 0.72
C THR A 38 24.35 -4.71 0.95
N GLY A 39 23.77 -3.80 1.74
CA GLY A 39 24.33 -2.47 2.02
C GLY A 39 24.28 -1.49 0.84
N GLN A 40 23.55 -1.83 -0.24
CA GLN A 40 23.43 -1.00 -1.44
C GLN A 40 22.20 -0.08 -1.41
N LEU A 41 21.46 -0.06 -0.30
CA LEU A 41 20.25 0.75 -0.18
C LEU A 41 20.59 2.23 -0.04
N THR A 42 20.19 3.03 -1.03
CA THR A 42 20.42 4.47 -1.05
C THR A 42 19.40 5.26 -0.22
N ASN A 43 18.17 4.74 -0.08
CA ASN A 43 17.07 5.45 0.60
C ASN A 43 16.36 4.59 1.66
N ASN A 44 16.85 4.65 2.90
CA ASN A 44 16.25 3.94 4.03
C ASN A 44 14.82 4.42 4.37
N ARG A 45 14.44 5.66 4.02
CA ARG A 45 13.09 6.17 4.29
C ARG A 45 12.04 5.43 3.46
N ARG A 46 12.40 4.93 2.27
CA ARG A 46 11.49 4.20 1.38
C ARG A 46 10.88 2.97 2.07
N ILE A 47 11.66 2.23 2.85
CA ILE A 47 11.16 1.08 3.63
C ILE A 47 10.00 1.50 4.55
N SER A 48 10.14 2.61 5.26
CA SER A 48 9.09 3.10 6.16
C SER A 48 7.85 3.56 5.42
N THR A 49 8.02 4.13 4.22
CA THR A 49 6.93 4.55 3.34
C THR A 49 6.15 3.35 2.84
N VAL A 50 6.82 2.36 2.24
CA VAL A 50 6.19 1.14 1.71
C VAL A 50 5.46 0.36 2.81
N LYS A 51 6.04 0.27 4.02
CA LYS A 51 5.35 -0.34 5.17
C LYS A 51 4.04 0.37 5.53
N ARG A 52 4.03 1.71 5.49
CA ARG A 52 2.83 2.50 5.77
C ARG A 52 1.80 2.35 4.65
N ASP A 53 2.23 2.25 3.40
CA ASP A 53 1.33 2.07 2.26
C ASP A 53 0.64 0.70 2.34
N ILE A 54 1.38 -0.37 2.65
CA ILE A 54 0.81 -1.70 2.93
C ILE A 54 -0.22 -1.63 4.08
N ALA A 55 0.12 -0.96 5.18
CA ALA A 55 -0.79 -0.82 6.31
C ALA A 55 -2.08 -0.06 5.94
N ARG A 56 -1.97 1.03 5.14
CA ARG A 56 -3.14 1.78 4.65
C ARG A 56 -4.05 0.91 3.78
N ILE A 57 -3.48 0.12 2.87
CA ILE A 57 -4.27 -0.77 2.01
C ILE A 57 -5.04 -1.79 2.86
N TYR A 58 -4.39 -2.43 3.84
CA TYR A 58 -5.09 -3.35 4.75
C TYR A 58 -6.20 -2.66 5.54
N THR A 59 -5.97 -1.44 6.01
CA THR A 59 -7.01 -0.68 6.72
C THR A 59 -8.20 -0.39 5.81
N VAL A 60 -7.99 0.04 4.57
CA VAL A 60 -9.09 0.30 3.62
C VAL A 60 -9.85 -0.98 3.29
N LEU A 61 -9.16 -2.09 3.04
CA LEU A 61 -9.82 -3.40 2.83
C LEU A 61 -10.66 -3.79 4.03
N ARG A 62 -10.15 -3.60 5.26
CA ARG A 62 -10.89 -3.90 6.48
C ARG A 62 -12.08 -2.96 6.70
N GLU A 63 -11.93 -1.67 6.39
CA GLU A 63 -13.03 -0.70 6.42
C GLU A 63 -14.15 -1.14 5.47
N ARG A 64 -13.83 -1.66 4.28
CA ARG A 64 -14.79 -2.18 3.30
C ARG A 64 -15.52 -3.43 3.80
N GLU A 65 -14.77 -4.38 4.37
CA GLU A 65 -15.35 -5.58 4.99
C GLU A 65 -16.35 -5.25 6.12
N LEU A 66 -16.09 -4.17 6.85
CA LEU A 66 -16.94 -3.69 7.94
C LEU A 66 -18.07 -2.75 7.46
N GLY A 67 -18.16 -2.44 6.16
CA GLY A 67 -19.13 -1.51 5.59
C GLY A 67 -18.91 -0.05 5.97
N LEU A 68 -17.73 0.30 6.47
CA LEU A 68 -17.36 1.66 6.89
C LEU A 68 -16.86 2.53 5.73
N SER A 69 -16.51 1.93 4.59
CA SER A 69 -16.07 2.63 3.39
C SER A 69 -16.73 2.05 2.13
N VAL A 70 -17.03 2.95 1.18
CA VAL A 70 -17.72 2.62 -0.07
C VAL A 70 -16.73 2.05 -1.07
N VAL A 71 -17.12 0.97 -1.77
CA VAL A 71 -16.38 0.47 -2.94
C VAL A 71 -16.73 1.39 -4.12
N PRO A 72 -15.77 2.16 -4.67
CA PRO A 72 -16.01 2.93 -5.87
C PRO A 72 -16.32 1.96 -7.02
N GLY A 73 -17.52 2.08 -7.60
CA GLY A 73 -18.00 1.18 -8.65
C GLY A 73 -19.06 0.14 -8.24
N ALA A 74 -19.50 0.11 -6.98
CA ALA A 74 -20.66 -0.69 -6.56
C ALA A 74 -22.02 -0.03 -6.84
N GLU A 75 -22.03 1.07 -7.60
CA GLU A 75 -23.25 1.69 -8.15
C GLU A 75 -23.35 1.41 -9.65
N ALA A 76 -23.96 0.26 -10.00
CA ALA A 76 -24.81 0.01 -11.17
C ALA A 76 -25.29 -1.45 -11.16
#